data_AF-A0A1Q3W5H9-F1
#
_entry.id   AF-A0A1Q3W5H9-F1
#
_cell.length_a   1.000
_cell.length_b   1.000
_cell.length_c   1.000
_cell.angle_alpha   90.00
_cell.angle_beta   90.00
_cell.angle_gamma   90.00
#
_symmetry.space_group_name_H-M   'P 1'
#
loop_
_entity.id
_entity.type
_entity.pdbx_description
1 polymer ?
#
loop_
_entity_poly.entity_id
_entity_poly.type
_entity_poly.pdbx_seq_one_letter_code
_entity_poly.pdbx_strand_id
1 'polypeptide(L)'
;MRKLIAFDEETWQGLRQLERDRMATLQELADEAFADLLKKHGVPLDLRDALHKSASAKTAQAAKRRGKRPVAVAKRRAAKAKTTKRTQRTRTHAVRAQA
;
A
#
# COMPACT_ATOMS: atom_id res chain seq x y z
N MET A 1 17.68 -22.29 10.88
CA MET A 1 16.69 -23.38 10.94
C MET A 1 16.52 -23.97 9.55
N ARG A 2 16.70 -25.29 9.38
CA ARG A 2 16.42 -25.98 8.13
C ARG A 2 15.00 -26.53 8.19
N LYS A 3 14.11 -26.11 7.28
CA LYS A 3 12.79 -26.75 7.15
C LYS A 3 12.96 -27.95 6.24
N LEU A 4 12.58 -29.13 6.73
CA LEU A 4 12.63 -30.39 5.98
C LEU A 4 11.22 -30.76 5.55
N ILE A 5 11.09 -31.28 4.34
CA ILE A 5 9.84 -31.82 3.79
C ILE A 5 10.06 -33.33 3.68
N ALA A 6 9.22 -34.10 4.35
CA ALA A 6 9.23 -35.56 4.26
C ALA A 6 8.24 -35.99 3.18
N PHE A 7 8.64 -36.97 2.37
CA PHE A 7 7.78 -37.65 1.41
C PHE A 7 7.63 -39.10 1.85
N ASP A 8 6.45 -39.69 1.61
CA ASP A 8 6.31 -41.14 1.61
C ASP A 8 7.02 -41.73 0.37
N GLU A 9 7.34 -43.03 0.44
CA GLU A 9 8.11 -43.71 -0.61
C GLU A 9 7.36 -43.75 -1.95
N GLU A 10 6.04 -43.91 -1.94
CA GLU A 10 5.23 -43.97 -3.17
C GLU A 10 5.25 -42.62 -3.90
N THR A 11 4.98 -41.53 -3.17
CA THR A 11 5.06 -40.17 -3.69
C THR A 11 6.47 -39.85 -4.19
N TRP A 12 7.51 -40.30 -3.48
CA TRP A 12 8.89 -40.10 -3.90
C TRP A 12 9.18 -40.79 -5.24
N GLN A 13 8.78 -42.05 -5.41
CA GLN A 13 8.96 -42.76 -6.68
C GLN A 13 8.17 -42.09 -7.82
N GLY A 14 6.95 -41.63 -7.55
CA GLY A 14 6.17 -40.85 -8.50
C GLY A 14 6.85 -39.56 -8.95
N LEU A 15 7.46 -38.82 -8.02
CA LEU A 15 8.24 -37.62 -8.32
C LEU A 15 9.47 -37.95 -9.18
N ARG A 16 10.21 -39.02 -8.85
CA ARG A 16 11.38 -39.46 -9.64
C ARG A 16 11.01 -39.91 -11.04
N GLN A 17 9.84 -40.52 -11.22
CA GLN A 17 9.34 -40.87 -12.55
C GLN A 17 8.97 -39.60 -13.34
N LEU A 18 8.26 -38.66 -12.71
CA LEU A 18 7.86 -37.42 -13.34
C LEU A 18 9.05 -36.53 -13.75
N GLU A 19 10.12 -36.52 -12.96
CA GLU A 19 11.40 -35.89 -13.30
C GLU A 19 11.95 -36.41 -14.63
N ARG A 20 11.96 -37.73 -14.82
CA ARG A 20 12.47 -38.38 -16.04
C ARG A 20 11.58 -38.10 -17.24
N ASP A 21 10.26 -38.19 -17.05
CA ASP A 21 9.28 -37.99 -18.13
C ASP A 21 9.31 -36.55 -18.68
N ARG A 22 9.56 -35.56 -17.81
CA ARG A 22 9.65 -34.14 -18.20
C ARG A 22 11.07 -33.68 -18.50
N MET A 23 12.07 -34.55 -18.35
CA MET A 23 13.50 -34.20 -18.42
C MET A 23 13.85 -32.98 -17.55
N ALA A 24 13.27 -32.91 -16.36
CA ALA A 24 13.44 -31.81 -15.42
C ALA A 24 14.04 -32.33 -14.10
N THR A 25 14.65 -31.43 -13.33
CA THR A 25 15.10 -31.75 -11.98
C THR A 25 13.94 -31.67 -10.98
N LEU A 26 14.07 -32.38 -9.85
CA LEU A 26 13.11 -32.26 -8.74
C LEU A 26 12.90 -30.79 -8.30
N GLN A 27 13.97 -30.00 -8.29
CA GLN A 27 13.94 -28.62 -7.84
C GLN A 27 13.11 -27.76 -8.79
N GLU A 28 13.29 -27.91 -10.11
CA GLU A 28 12.50 -27.17 -11.11
C GLU A 28 11.02 -27.54 -11.03
N LEU A 29 10.72 -28.83 -10.87
CA LEU A 29 9.35 -29.31 -10.68
C LEU A 29 8.73 -28.74 -9.39
N ALA A 30 9.51 -28.65 -8.32
CA ALA A 30 9.09 -28.06 -7.06
C ALA A 30 8.86 -26.55 -7.20
N ASP A 31 9.76 -25.82 -7.84
CA ASP A 31 9.66 -24.37 -8.04
C ASP A 31 8.43 -24.01 -8.89
N GLU A 32 8.12 -24.79 -9.92
CA GLU A 32 6.90 -24.63 -10.73
C GLU A 32 5.63 -24.89 -9.90
N ALA A 33 5.58 -26.03 -9.20
CA ALA A 33 4.42 -26.40 -8.39
C ALA A 33 4.16 -25.41 -7.25
N PHE A 34 5.23 -24.98 -6.54
CA PHE A 34 5.13 -23.96 -5.52
C PHE A 34 4.77 -22.61 -6.11
N ALA A 35 5.27 -22.26 -7.30
CA ALA A 35 4.93 -20.99 -7.91
C ALA A 35 3.43 -20.87 -8.18
N ASP A 36 2.82 -21.91 -8.72
CA ASP A 36 1.39 -21.92 -8.98
C ASP A 36 0.55 -21.92 -7.70
N LEU A 37 1.02 -22.59 -6.63
CA LEU A 37 0.39 -22.54 -5.31
C LEU A 37 0.46 -21.14 -4.69
N LEU A 38 1.66 -20.54 -4.66
CA LEU A 38 1.89 -19.23 -4.02
C LEU A 38 1.17 -18.10 -4.76
N LYS A 39 1.09 -18.17 -6.09
CA LYS A 39 0.28 -17.24 -6.90
C LYS A 39 -1.19 -17.27 -6.48
N LYS A 40 -1.78 -18.45 -6.32
CA LYS A 40 -3.19 -18.60 -5.91
C LYS A 40 -3.46 -18.10 -4.50
N HIS A 41 -2.50 -18.23 -3.59
CA HIS A 41 -2.63 -17.78 -2.20
C HIS A 41 -2.12 -16.35 -1.95
N GLY A 42 -1.73 -15.62 -3.00
CA GLY A 42 -1.26 -14.24 -2.91
C GLY A 42 0.09 -14.08 -2.19
N VAL A 43 0.80 -15.19 -1.94
CA VAL A 43 2.11 -15.20 -1.28
C VAL A 43 3.18 -14.78 -2.31
N PRO A 44 4.13 -13.90 -1.96
CA PRO A 44 5.22 -13.55 -2.87
C PRO A 44 6.10 -14.76 -3.18
N LEU A 45 6.44 -14.92 -4.47
CA LEU A 45 7.23 -16.03 -4.99
C LEU A 45 8.71 -15.92 -4.62
N ASP A 46 9.24 -14.70 -4.65
CA ASP A 46 10.64 -14.38 -4.43
C ASP A 46 10.80 -13.24 -3.41
N LEU A 47 12.01 -13.09 -2.85
CA LEU A 47 12.37 -12.01 -1.93
C LEU A 47 12.12 -10.64 -2.58
N ARG A 48 12.40 -10.48 -3.87
CA ARG A 48 12.13 -9.24 -4.60
C ARG A 48 10.64 -8.91 -4.62
N ASP A 49 9.80 -9.89 -4.90
CA ASP A 49 8.34 -9.73 -4.89
C ASP A 49 7.81 -9.44 -3.47
N ALA A 50 8.38 -10.10 -2.46
CA ALA A 50 8.04 -9.89 -1.06
C ALA A 50 8.38 -8.47 -0.61
N LEU A 51 9.57 -7.98 -0.98
CA LEU A 51 10.01 -6.60 -0.70
C LEU A 51 9.15 -5.59 -1.44
N HIS A 52 8.82 -5.83 -2.72
CA HIS A 52 7.97 -4.95 -3.50
C HIS A 52 6.55 -4.85 -2.93
N LYS A 53 5.93 -5.98 -2.55
CA LYS A 53 4.63 -6.01 -1.87
C LYS A 53 4.67 -5.32 -0.50
N SER A 54 5.73 -5.53 0.28
CA SER A 54 5.88 -4.90 1.60
C SER A 54 6.04 -3.38 1.50
N ALA A 55 6.86 -2.91 0.56
CA ALA A 55 7.04 -1.48 0.30
C ALA A 55 5.73 -0.84 -0.23
N SER A 56 5.05 -1.51 -1.15
CA SER A 56 3.77 -1.06 -1.71
C SER A 56 2.67 -1.00 -0.65
N ALA A 57 2.60 -1.99 0.25
CA ALA A 57 1.67 -1.99 1.38
C ALA A 57 1.90 -0.79 2.32
N LYS A 58 3.17 -0.46 2.60
CA LYS A 58 3.54 0.71 3.42
C LYS A 58 3.11 2.02 2.76
N THR A 59 3.27 2.15 1.45
CA THR A 59 2.85 3.32 0.68
C THR A 59 1.33 3.43 0.59
N ALA A 60 0.62 2.33 0.35
CA ALA A 60 -0.84 2.29 0.32
C ALA A 60 -1.46 2.67 1.68
N GLN A 61 -0.86 2.21 2.78
CA GLN A 61 -1.26 2.63 4.13
C GLN A 61 -1.00 4.13 4.35
N ALA A 62 0.13 4.67 3.91
CA ALA A 62 0.43 6.10 4.00
C ALA A 62 -0.56 6.96 3.20
N ALA A 63 -0.94 6.52 1.99
CA ALA A 63 -1.96 7.18 1.16
C ALA A 63 -3.36 7.14 1.81
N LYS A 64 -3.76 5.99 2.38
CA LYS A 64 -5.05 5.83 3.08
C LYS A 64 -5.14 6.71 4.34
N ARG A 65 -4.02 6.90 5.05
CA ARG A 65 -3.92 7.85 6.18
C ARG A 65 -3.98 9.31 5.73
N ARG A 66 -3.44 9.64 4.56
CA ARG A 66 -3.51 10.98 3.96
C ARG A 66 -4.91 11.34 3.44
N GLY A 67 -5.68 10.36 2.94
CA GLY A 67 -7.09 10.53 2.56
C GLY A 67 -8.04 10.73 3.75
N LYS A 68 -7.67 10.22 4.94
CA LYS A 68 -8.40 10.42 6.21
C LYS A 68 -7.93 11.66 6.99
N ARG A 69 -7.51 12.74 6.32
CA ARG A 69 -7.37 14.01 7.04
C ARG A 69 -8.78 14.46 7.46
N PRO A 70 -9.10 14.59 8.75
CA PRO A 70 -10.39 15.07 9.16
C PRO A 70 -10.55 16.49 8.62
N VAL A 71 -11.57 16.69 7.78
CA VAL A 71 -11.98 17.95 7.16
C VAL A 71 -12.23 19.07 8.20
N ALA A 72 -12.21 18.74 9.49
CA ALA A 72 -12.39 19.64 10.63
C ALA A 72 -11.33 20.74 10.77
N VAL A 73 -10.09 20.54 10.28
CA VAL A 73 -9.03 21.57 10.41
C VAL A 73 -9.07 22.61 9.28
N ALA A 74 -9.55 22.24 8.09
CA ALA A 74 -9.64 23.15 6.95
C ALA A 74 -10.72 24.23 7.13
N LYS A 75 -11.81 23.92 7.85
CA LYS A 75 -12.94 24.84 8.03
C LYS A 75 -12.67 25.96 9.05
N ARG A 76 -11.69 25.80 9.95
CA ARG A 76 -11.37 26.81 10.98
C ARG A 76 -10.54 28.00 10.45
N ARG A 77 -9.86 27.89 9.30
CA ARG A 77 -9.06 29.00 8.74
C ARG A 77 -9.87 29.96 7.85
N ALA A 78 -11.01 29.52 7.31
CA ALA A 78 -11.86 30.37 6.46
C ALA A 78 -12.75 31.35 7.26
N ALA A 79 -13.02 31.06 8.54
CA ALA A 79 -13.86 31.92 9.39
C ALA A 79 -13.15 33.20 9.88
N LYS A 80 -11.81 33.25 9.85
CA LYS A 80 -11.05 34.41 10.37
C LYS A 80 -10.81 35.53 9.34
N ALA A 81 -11.09 35.29 8.07
CA ALA A 81 -10.81 36.24 6.98
C ALA A 81 -11.98 37.22 6.68
N LYS A 82 -13.18 36.99 7.21
CA LYS A 82 -14.38 37.78 6.87
C LYS A 82 -14.74 38.90 7.85
N THR A 83 -14.09 39.00 9.01
CA THR A 83 -14.45 40.01 10.03
C THR A 83 -13.66 41.33 9.92
N THR A 84 -12.57 41.37 9.16
CA THR A 84 -11.65 42.54 9.16
C THR A 84 -11.89 43.58 8.06
N LYS A 85 -12.96 43.47 7.27
CA LYS A 85 -13.24 44.39 6.14
C LYS A 85 -14.55 45.20 6.26
N ARG A 86 -15.10 45.34 7.47
CA ARG A 86 -16.35 46.10 7.73
C ARG A 86 -16.20 47.16 8.83
N THR A 87 -15.09 47.89 8.87
CA THR A 87 -14.93 49.02 9.81
C THR A 87 -14.11 50.20 9.26
N GLN A 88 -13.89 50.29 7.95
CA GLN A 88 -13.14 51.41 7.35
C GLN A 88 -13.93 52.23 6.32
N ARG A 89 -15.27 52.22 6.36
CA ARG A 89 -16.09 52.96 5.38
C ARG A 89 -17.03 54.02 5.97
N THR A 90 -16.73 54.54 7.16
CA THR A 90 -17.47 55.66 7.76
C THR A 90 -16.50 56.60 8.50
N ARG A 91 -15.62 57.30 7.78
CA ARG A 91 -14.84 58.41 8.37
C ARG A 91 -14.37 59.47 7.36
N THR A 92 -15.18 59.75 6.33
CA THR A 92 -14.84 60.77 5.30
C THR A 92 -15.84 61.92 5.15
N HIS A 93 -16.82 62.11 6.04
CA HIS A 93 -17.80 63.22 5.92
C HIS A 93 -18.03 64.05 7.20
N ALA A 94 -16.98 64.36 7.96
CA ALA A 94 -17.11 65.26 9.11
C ALA A 94 -15.93 66.24 9.26
N VAL A 95 -15.58 66.95 8.18
CA VAL A 95 -14.76 68.17 8.26
C VAL A 95 -15.22 69.17 7.20
N ARG A 96 -16.43 69.72 7.36
CA ARG A 96 -16.86 70.94 6.64
C ARG A 96 -18.08 71.56 7.32
N ALA A 97 -17.87 72.21 8.46
CA ALA A 97 -18.79 73.23 9.00
C ALA A 97 -18.19 73.83 10.28
N GLN A 98 -17.31 74.82 10.14
CA GLN A 98 -17.26 75.98 11.04
C GLN A 98 -16.89 77.18 10.17
N ALA A 99 -17.91 78.01 9.95
CA ALA A 99 -17.80 79.40 9.55
C ALA A 99 -17.78 80.26 10.82
#